data_AF-A0A0W0ZWN5-F1
#
_entry.id   AF-A0A0W0ZWN5-F1
#
_cell.length_a   1.000
_cell.length_b   1.000
_cell.length_c   1.000
_cell.angle_alpha   90.00
_cell.angle_beta   90.00
_cell.angle_gamma   90.00
#
_symmetry.space_group_name_H-M   'P 1'
#
loop_
_entity.id
_entity.type
_entity.pdbx_description
1 polymer ?
#
loop_
_entity_poly.entity_id
_entity_poly.type
_entity_poly.pdbx_seq_one_letter_code
_entity_poly.pdbx_strand_id
1 'polypeptide(L)'
;MTFTPLEFAKFRVNTLNLEAKYSTLLGRYRVVDSQVSDRSSVVQQSSLEVLIARTNEVIKCKSSRDTQVDVFNLLVNELRQIPKEDKEKTQQGTLFLLGALLHRYFRLIKEYENPNGYISWSFFGCDVTSCKLFQAIRRALQFKEIDVIKKKYKEDDLKILDVVTIVTALEVFRDNMLLEDKEKVPRFMKYPHFVKDEHFKQYLQDIIDEHRKRGAAMLHRFKAIAFVQSLTIQINNERQQLEKDIEKWCKGVAKDYKNFNTFQCLDDEAINTSLIKHVESEASRNIIFRLFYAPIIQSNLESMDHSTFLTKIKECYDYTCSYILFGGYVLLLQNSKTFDTDLLFTMQQALGLKASLDELTKVDMLDGVKFLKQFLETEPGVNLDCEFFEGKERMHTAIARAEKELTLQVAQKKEESEVILTV
;
A
#
# COMPACT_ATOMS: atom_id res chain seq x y z
N MET A 1 25.00 3.28 -20.45
CA MET A 1 23.78 4.11 -20.51
C MET A 1 23.37 4.37 -19.08
N THR A 2 23.04 5.62 -18.74
CA THR A 2 22.49 6.00 -17.43
C THR A 2 20.98 5.75 -17.45
N PHE A 3 20.45 5.05 -16.44
CA PHE A 3 19.01 4.82 -16.35
C PHE A 3 18.29 6.15 -16.07
N THR A 4 17.22 6.42 -16.81
CA THR A 4 16.34 7.56 -16.55
C THR A 4 14.96 7.04 -16.15
N PRO A 5 14.46 7.36 -14.94
CA PRO A 5 13.12 6.98 -14.52
C PRO A 5 12.04 7.46 -15.50
N LEU A 6 10.92 6.76 -15.53
CA LEU A 6 9.72 7.21 -16.22
C LEU A 6 9.26 8.58 -15.68
N GLU A 7 8.56 9.35 -16.51
CA GLU A 7 7.86 10.55 -16.06
C GLU A 7 7.00 10.26 -14.82
N PHE A 8 7.05 11.16 -13.84
CA PHE A 8 6.43 10.94 -12.53
C PHE A 8 4.94 10.57 -12.63
N ALA A 9 4.19 11.20 -13.53
CA ALA A 9 2.77 10.91 -13.72
C ALA A 9 2.52 9.42 -14.06
N LYS A 10 3.34 8.86 -14.96
CA LYS A 10 3.28 7.44 -15.36
C LYS A 10 3.82 6.55 -14.25
N PHE A 11 4.94 6.90 -13.64
CA PHE A 11 5.57 6.11 -12.57
C PHE A 11 4.66 6.01 -11.33
N ARG A 12 3.99 7.10 -10.97
CA ARG A 12 2.98 7.19 -9.91
C ARG A 12 1.84 6.20 -10.17
N VAL A 13 1.22 6.25 -11.34
CA VAL A 13 0.11 5.35 -11.70
C VAL A 13 0.55 3.89 -11.69
N ASN A 14 1.74 3.60 -12.22
CA ASN A 14 2.30 2.26 -12.17
C ASN A 14 2.50 1.75 -10.74
N THR A 15 3.02 2.60 -9.86
CA THR A 15 3.28 2.26 -8.45
C THR A 15 2.00 2.05 -7.67
N LEU A 16 1.00 2.93 -7.83
CA LEU A 16 -0.31 2.79 -7.18
C LEU A 16 -1.04 1.51 -7.62
N ASN A 17 -0.79 1.01 -8.83
CA ASN A 17 -1.36 -0.24 -9.34
C ASN A 17 -0.57 -1.51 -8.99
N LEU A 18 0.57 -1.42 -8.27
CA LEU A 18 1.40 -2.57 -7.93
C LEU A 18 0.61 -3.66 -7.20
N GLU A 19 -0.11 -3.30 -6.14
CA GLU A 19 -0.87 -4.26 -5.34
C GLU A 19 -1.89 -5.02 -6.19
N ALA A 20 -2.62 -4.29 -7.05
CA ALA A 20 -3.63 -4.87 -7.91
C ALA A 20 -3.02 -5.83 -8.95
N LYS A 21 -1.89 -5.45 -9.57
CA LYS A 21 -1.17 -6.28 -10.54
C LYS A 21 -0.60 -7.54 -9.88
N TYR A 22 0.12 -7.38 -8.77
CA TYR A 22 0.71 -8.49 -8.04
C TYR A 22 -0.35 -9.45 -7.51
N SER A 23 -1.44 -8.92 -6.93
CA SER A 23 -2.57 -9.75 -6.48
C SER A 23 -3.26 -10.51 -7.62
N THR A 24 -3.24 -9.97 -8.84
CA THR A 24 -3.80 -10.65 -10.03
C THR A 24 -2.90 -11.81 -10.46
N LEU A 25 -1.57 -11.61 -10.48
CA LEU A 25 -0.61 -12.69 -10.77
C LEU A 25 -0.71 -13.84 -9.78
N LEU A 26 -0.87 -13.50 -8.49
CA LEU A 26 -1.06 -14.48 -7.43
C LEU A 26 -2.44 -15.17 -7.45
N GLY A 27 -3.38 -14.73 -8.28
CA GLY A 27 -4.75 -15.26 -8.32
C GLY A 27 -5.49 -15.12 -6.99
N ARG A 28 -5.22 -14.04 -6.23
CA ARG A 28 -5.77 -13.83 -4.89
C ARG A 28 -7.29 -13.77 -4.88
N TYR A 29 -7.89 -14.21 -3.77
CA TYR A 29 -9.33 -14.13 -3.58
C TYR A 29 -9.81 -12.68 -3.68
N ARG A 30 -10.90 -12.48 -4.42
CA ARG A 30 -11.62 -11.21 -4.48
C ARG A 30 -13.10 -11.47 -4.33
N VAL A 31 -13.78 -10.57 -3.62
CA VAL A 31 -15.24 -10.50 -3.69
C VAL A 31 -15.58 -9.84 -5.02
N VAL A 32 -15.79 -10.64 -6.06
CA VAL A 32 -16.02 -10.16 -7.42
C VAL A 32 -17.39 -9.49 -7.50
N ASP A 33 -17.43 -8.26 -8.02
CA ASP A 33 -18.66 -7.60 -8.43
C ASP A 33 -19.38 -8.49 -9.45
N SER A 34 -20.70 -8.64 -9.35
CA SER A 34 -21.44 -9.44 -10.33
C SER A 34 -21.21 -8.89 -11.74
N GLN A 35 -20.57 -9.67 -12.62
CA GLN A 35 -20.44 -9.33 -14.04
C GLN A 35 -21.84 -9.27 -14.64
N VAL A 36 -22.28 -8.06 -15.01
CA VAL A 36 -23.43 -7.88 -15.88
C VAL A 36 -22.94 -8.14 -17.30
N SER A 37 -23.47 -9.17 -17.95
CA SER A 37 -23.35 -9.37 -19.41
C SER A 37 -23.73 -8.07 -20.15
N ASP A 38 -22.97 -7.70 -21.18
CA ASP A 38 -22.94 -6.47 -22.00
C ASP A 38 -24.27 -5.82 -22.50
N ARG A 39 -25.44 -6.07 -21.91
CA ARG A 39 -26.74 -5.56 -22.42
C ARG A 39 -27.77 -5.12 -21.38
N SER A 40 -27.39 -4.74 -20.16
CA SER A 40 -28.39 -4.10 -19.27
C SER A 40 -27.81 -2.97 -18.45
N SER A 41 -28.52 -1.84 -18.41
CA SER A 41 -28.28 -0.67 -17.56
C SER A 41 -28.57 -0.95 -16.07
N VAL A 42 -28.21 -2.14 -15.59
CA VAL A 42 -28.41 -2.56 -14.21
C VAL A 42 -27.22 -2.09 -13.39
N VAL A 43 -27.52 -1.34 -12.33
CA VAL A 43 -26.57 -0.82 -11.34
C VAL A 43 -25.57 -1.92 -10.96
N GLN A 44 -24.28 -1.68 -11.24
CA GLN A 44 -23.19 -2.58 -10.86
C GLN A 44 -23.21 -2.76 -9.33
N GLN A 45 -23.46 -3.99 -8.86
CA GLN A 45 -23.44 -4.28 -7.42
C GLN A 45 -22.01 -4.15 -6.90
N SER A 46 -21.87 -3.41 -5.81
CA SER A 46 -20.59 -3.29 -5.11
C SER A 46 -20.19 -4.61 -4.44
N SER A 47 -18.89 -4.80 -4.21
CA SER A 47 -18.36 -5.98 -3.52
C SER A 47 -19.00 -6.17 -2.13
N LEU A 48 -19.35 -5.08 -1.44
CA LEU A 48 -20.06 -5.13 -0.15
C LEU A 48 -21.47 -5.71 -0.31
N GLU A 49 -22.23 -5.27 -1.31
CA GLU A 49 -23.58 -5.79 -1.58
C GLU A 49 -23.55 -7.27 -1.94
N VAL A 50 -22.57 -7.67 -2.75
CA VAL A 50 -22.34 -9.08 -3.10
C VAL A 50 -22.06 -9.90 -1.83
N LEU A 51 -21.20 -9.41 -0.93
CA LEU A 51 -20.88 -10.12 0.31
C LEU A 51 -22.06 -10.13 1.30
N ILE A 52 -22.83 -9.05 1.38
CA ILE A 52 -24.09 -8.99 2.17
C ILE A 52 -25.09 -10.02 1.63
N ALA A 53 -25.26 -10.10 0.32
CA ALA A 53 -26.16 -11.05 -0.32
C ALA A 53 -25.79 -12.49 0.03
N ARG A 54 -24.50 -12.83 -0.04
CA ARG A 54 -23.95 -14.13 0.36
C ARG A 54 -24.14 -14.39 1.87
N THR A 55 -23.91 -13.38 2.71
CA THR A 55 -24.07 -13.49 4.17
C THR A 55 -25.53 -13.73 4.59
N ASN A 56 -26.51 -13.35 3.77
CA ASN A 56 -27.90 -13.69 4.07
C ASN A 56 -28.15 -15.20 4.14
N GLU A 57 -27.33 -16.03 3.47
CA GLU A 57 -27.40 -17.50 3.65
C GLU A 57 -26.97 -17.94 5.05
N VAL A 58 -26.01 -17.23 5.65
CA VAL A 58 -25.57 -17.45 7.04
C VAL A 58 -26.67 -17.04 8.01
N ILE A 59 -27.30 -15.89 7.78
CA ILE A 59 -28.41 -15.38 8.61
C ILE A 59 -29.62 -16.31 8.57
N LYS A 60 -29.93 -16.87 7.40
CA LYS A 60 -31.10 -17.78 7.22
C LYS A 60 -30.80 -19.23 7.62
N CYS A 61 -29.59 -19.56 8.04
CA CYS A 61 -29.25 -20.94 8.36
C CYS A 61 -29.96 -21.41 9.64
N LYS A 62 -30.58 -22.60 9.60
CA LYS A 62 -31.22 -23.20 10.78
C LYS A 62 -30.18 -23.88 11.68
N SER A 63 -29.43 -23.09 12.43
CA SER A 63 -28.35 -23.54 13.33
C SER A 63 -28.79 -23.40 14.80
N SER A 64 -28.31 -24.28 15.68
CA SER A 64 -28.52 -24.14 17.15
C SER A 64 -27.64 -23.05 17.80
N ARG A 65 -26.99 -22.22 16.98
CA ARG A 65 -26.03 -21.18 17.39
C ARG A 65 -26.62 -19.78 17.13
N ASP A 66 -27.88 -19.58 17.52
CA ASP A 66 -28.68 -18.41 17.15
C ASP A 66 -28.00 -17.07 17.50
N THR A 67 -27.37 -16.97 18.68
CA THR A 67 -26.65 -15.75 19.07
C THR A 67 -25.47 -15.43 18.16
N GLN A 68 -24.83 -16.46 17.58
CA GLN A 68 -23.71 -16.27 16.64
C GLN A 68 -24.22 -15.85 15.26
N VAL A 69 -25.39 -16.36 14.86
CA VAL A 69 -26.08 -15.95 13.63
C VAL A 69 -26.54 -14.50 13.73
N ASP A 70 -27.06 -14.09 14.89
CA ASP A 70 -27.56 -12.73 15.12
C ASP A 70 -26.46 -11.65 15.00
N VAL A 71 -25.20 -11.98 15.32
CA VAL A 71 -24.06 -11.08 15.05
C VAL A 71 -24.02 -10.67 13.57
N PHE A 72 -24.18 -11.64 12.65
CA PHE A 72 -24.17 -11.34 11.21
C PHE A 72 -25.39 -10.52 10.79
N ASN A 73 -26.55 -10.76 11.41
CA ASN A 73 -27.75 -9.96 11.15
C ASN A 73 -27.54 -8.49 11.55
N LEU A 74 -27.06 -8.24 12.77
CA LEU A 74 -26.75 -6.90 13.26
C LEU A 74 -25.70 -6.21 12.39
N LEU A 75 -24.60 -6.91 12.08
CA LEU A 75 -23.51 -6.37 11.26
C LEU A 75 -23.96 -6.05 9.84
N VAL A 76 -24.73 -6.93 9.19
CA VAL A 76 -25.27 -6.68 7.85
C VAL A 76 -26.20 -5.46 7.84
N ASN A 77 -27.05 -5.30 8.86
CA ASN A 77 -27.95 -4.14 8.95
C ASN A 77 -27.19 -2.83 9.14
N GLU A 78 -26.10 -2.85 9.91
CA GLU A 78 -25.18 -1.72 10.06
C GLU A 78 -24.51 -1.36 8.73
N LEU A 79 -23.94 -2.35 8.04
CA LEU A 79 -23.19 -2.15 6.80
C LEU A 79 -24.05 -1.74 5.60
N ARG A 80 -25.34 -2.08 5.59
CA ARG A 80 -26.29 -1.60 4.57
C ARG A 80 -26.46 -0.08 4.54
N GLN A 81 -26.07 0.61 5.62
CA GLN A 81 -26.16 2.07 5.70
C GLN A 81 -24.99 2.79 5.00
N ILE A 82 -23.97 2.06 4.55
CA ILE A 82 -22.83 2.66 3.84
C ILE A 82 -23.28 3.12 2.44
N PRO A 83 -23.07 4.40 2.07
CA PRO A 83 -23.39 4.91 0.74
C PRO A 83 -22.59 4.19 -0.34
N LYS A 84 -23.25 3.78 -1.43
CA LYS A 84 -22.64 2.98 -2.50
C LYS A 84 -21.60 3.74 -3.31
N GLU A 85 -21.73 5.07 -3.33
CA GLU A 85 -20.84 5.98 -4.03
C GLU A 85 -19.51 6.14 -3.29
N ASP A 86 -19.48 5.85 -1.99
CA ASP A 86 -18.29 5.93 -1.14
C ASP A 86 -17.47 4.64 -1.27
N LYS A 87 -16.59 4.60 -2.28
CA LYS A 87 -15.74 3.45 -2.60
C LYS A 87 -14.86 3.02 -1.42
N GLU A 88 -14.33 3.98 -0.67
CA GLU A 88 -13.44 3.70 0.47
C GLU A 88 -14.22 3.04 1.61
N LYS A 89 -15.36 3.62 2.01
CA LYS A 89 -16.21 3.00 3.04
C LYS A 89 -16.77 1.66 2.59
N THR A 90 -17.10 1.51 1.31
CA THR A 90 -17.57 0.24 0.75
C THR A 90 -16.49 -0.84 0.83
N GLN A 91 -15.23 -0.50 0.51
CA GLN A 91 -14.09 -1.41 0.66
C GLN A 91 -13.85 -1.78 2.13
N GLN A 92 -13.84 -0.80 3.04
CA GLN A 92 -13.70 -1.02 4.47
C GLN A 92 -14.83 -1.89 5.04
N GLY A 93 -16.08 -1.62 4.66
CA GLY A 93 -17.24 -2.42 5.04
C GLY A 93 -17.16 -3.86 4.52
N THR A 94 -16.64 -4.05 3.30
CA THR A 94 -16.42 -5.39 2.72
C THR A 94 -15.40 -6.17 3.54
N LEU A 95 -14.26 -5.56 3.87
CA LEU A 95 -13.24 -6.18 4.72
C LEU A 95 -13.76 -6.45 6.13
N PHE A 96 -14.57 -5.56 6.69
CA PHE A 96 -15.16 -5.73 8.01
C PHE A 96 -16.10 -6.96 8.06
N LEU A 97 -17.00 -7.09 7.09
CA LEU A 97 -17.89 -8.25 6.98
C LEU A 97 -17.14 -9.54 6.68
N LEU A 98 -16.14 -9.48 5.78
CA LEU A 98 -15.30 -10.63 5.46
C LEU A 98 -14.54 -11.10 6.71
N GLY A 99 -13.97 -10.18 7.47
CA GLY A 99 -13.28 -10.48 8.72
C GLY A 99 -14.19 -11.13 9.75
N ALA A 100 -15.46 -10.70 9.85
CA ALA A 100 -16.45 -11.34 10.72
C ALA A 100 -16.72 -12.81 10.32
N LEU A 101 -16.90 -13.07 9.02
CA LEU A 101 -17.09 -14.43 8.48
C LEU A 101 -15.87 -15.30 8.75
N LEU A 102 -14.67 -14.78 8.49
CA LEU A 102 -13.40 -15.49 8.70
C LEU A 102 -13.13 -15.77 10.18
N HIS A 103 -13.34 -14.79 11.05
CA HIS A 103 -13.21 -14.97 12.49
C HIS A 103 -14.09 -16.13 12.96
N ARG A 104 -15.36 -16.14 12.56
CA ARG A 104 -16.29 -17.19 12.97
C ARG A 104 -15.95 -18.54 12.35
N TYR A 105 -15.51 -18.57 11.08
CA TYR A 105 -15.05 -19.78 10.38
C TYR A 105 -13.89 -20.44 11.12
N PHE A 106 -12.79 -19.70 11.39
CA PHE A 106 -11.63 -20.23 12.07
C PHE A 106 -11.90 -20.55 13.54
N ARG A 107 -12.73 -19.75 14.21
CA ARG A 107 -13.15 -20.03 15.59
C ARG A 107 -13.96 -21.32 15.70
N LEU A 108 -14.86 -21.61 14.75
CA LEU A 108 -15.59 -22.89 14.72
C LEU A 108 -14.63 -24.07 14.52
N ILE A 109 -13.63 -23.95 13.66
CA ILE A 109 -12.61 -25.00 13.50
C ILE A 109 -11.90 -25.27 14.84
N LYS A 110 -11.43 -24.22 15.52
CA LYS A 110 -10.72 -24.35 16.81
C LYS A 110 -11.59 -24.96 17.92
N GLU A 111 -12.87 -24.60 17.99
CA GLU A 111 -13.83 -25.16 18.96
C GLU A 111 -14.03 -26.68 18.81
N TYR A 112 -13.91 -27.22 17.58
CA TYR A 112 -14.12 -28.64 17.32
C TYR A 112 -12.81 -29.46 17.37
N GLU A 113 -11.64 -28.83 17.13
CA GLU A 113 -10.35 -29.54 17.05
C GLU A 113 -9.57 -29.61 18.37
N ASN A 114 -9.89 -28.73 19.31
CA ASN A 114 -9.33 -28.69 20.66
C ASN A 114 -7.80 -28.85 20.80
N PRO A 115 -6.99 -27.87 20.39
CA PRO A 115 -5.55 -27.90 20.67
C PRO A 115 -5.16 -27.53 22.11
N ASN A 116 -5.99 -26.75 22.84
CA ASN A 116 -5.58 -26.03 24.06
C ASN A 116 -6.56 -26.12 25.25
N GLY A 117 -7.36 -27.19 25.39
CA GLY A 117 -8.20 -27.40 26.59
C GLY A 117 -9.59 -26.75 26.55
N TYR A 118 -10.14 -26.52 25.36
CA TYR A 118 -11.55 -26.19 25.16
C TYR A 118 -12.46 -27.41 25.38
N ILE A 119 -13.76 -27.18 25.61
CA ILE A 119 -14.78 -28.23 25.53
C ILE A 119 -14.78 -28.76 24.10
N SER A 120 -14.15 -29.91 23.90
CA SER A 120 -14.04 -30.55 22.60
C SER A 120 -15.33 -31.27 22.23
N TRP A 121 -15.90 -30.88 21.10
CA TRP A 121 -16.97 -31.64 20.46
C TRP A 121 -16.46 -32.91 19.75
N SER A 122 -15.14 -33.04 19.53
CA SER A 122 -14.53 -34.25 18.95
C SER A 122 -14.57 -35.44 19.91
N PHE A 123 -14.63 -35.22 21.23
CA PHE A 123 -14.92 -36.29 22.21
C PHE A 123 -16.29 -36.95 21.99
N PHE A 124 -17.23 -36.27 21.32
CA PHE A 124 -18.55 -36.80 20.96
C PHE A 124 -18.63 -37.29 19.51
N GLY A 125 -17.51 -37.40 18.80
CA GLY A 125 -17.47 -37.81 17.38
C GLY A 125 -18.04 -36.77 16.40
N CYS A 126 -18.26 -35.52 16.85
CA CYS A 126 -18.80 -34.45 16.03
C CYS A 126 -17.69 -33.73 15.26
N ASP A 127 -17.86 -33.59 13.95
CA ASP A 127 -16.94 -32.87 13.06
C ASP A 127 -17.48 -31.46 12.81
N VAL A 128 -16.59 -30.46 12.63
CA VAL A 128 -17.03 -29.10 12.29
C VAL A 128 -17.79 -29.08 10.95
N THR A 129 -17.52 -30.05 10.07
CA THR A 129 -18.25 -30.19 8.79
C THR A 129 -19.72 -30.52 8.96
N SER A 130 -20.18 -31.03 10.12
CA SER A 130 -21.62 -31.21 10.40
C SER A 130 -22.28 -29.96 10.99
N CYS A 131 -21.51 -28.90 11.30
CA CYS A 131 -22.06 -27.65 11.79
C CYS A 131 -22.72 -26.85 10.65
N LYS A 132 -24.03 -26.61 10.74
CA LYS A 132 -24.79 -25.87 9.72
C LYS A 132 -24.30 -24.43 9.55
N LEU A 133 -23.91 -23.77 10.65
CA LEU A 133 -23.33 -22.43 10.60
C LEU A 133 -21.99 -22.44 9.85
N PHE A 134 -21.13 -23.42 10.12
CA PHE A 134 -19.86 -23.58 9.41
C PHE A 134 -20.08 -23.76 7.90
N GLN A 135 -20.98 -24.67 7.51
CA GLN A 135 -21.31 -24.89 6.10
C GLN A 135 -21.89 -23.63 5.42
N ALA A 136 -22.75 -22.87 6.12
CA ALA A 136 -23.30 -21.63 5.57
C ALA A 136 -22.21 -20.56 5.37
N ILE A 137 -21.26 -20.43 6.30
CA ILE A 137 -20.12 -19.53 6.15
C ILE A 137 -19.24 -19.95 4.98
N ARG A 138 -18.95 -21.26 4.81
CA ARG A 138 -18.20 -21.77 3.65
C ARG A 138 -18.87 -21.39 2.31
N ARG A 139 -20.19 -21.53 2.22
CA ARG A 139 -20.94 -21.13 1.01
C ARG A 139 -20.88 -19.63 0.77
N ALA A 140 -21.01 -18.83 1.83
CA ALA A 140 -20.88 -17.38 1.73
C ALA A 140 -19.48 -16.94 1.26
N LEU A 141 -18.44 -17.69 1.64
CA LEU A 141 -17.05 -17.51 1.19
C LEU A 141 -16.74 -18.22 -0.15
N GLN A 142 -17.75 -18.84 -0.78
CA GLN A 142 -17.64 -19.58 -2.04
C GLN A 142 -16.59 -20.69 -2.07
N PHE A 143 -16.40 -21.38 -0.95
CA PHE A 143 -15.54 -22.56 -0.95
C PHE A 143 -16.19 -23.73 -1.66
N LYS A 144 -15.34 -24.65 -2.13
CA LYS A 144 -15.78 -25.92 -2.69
C LYS A 144 -16.57 -26.70 -1.65
N GLU A 145 -17.58 -27.43 -2.13
CA GLU A 145 -18.30 -28.39 -1.31
C GLU A 145 -17.35 -29.45 -0.76
N ILE A 146 -17.64 -29.91 0.46
CA ILE A 146 -16.79 -30.89 1.13
C ILE A 146 -17.12 -32.27 0.55
N ASP A 147 -16.16 -32.85 -0.14
CA ASP A 147 -16.24 -34.27 -0.52
C ASP A 147 -16.13 -35.12 0.75
N VAL A 148 -17.17 -35.90 1.03
CA VAL A 148 -17.30 -36.77 2.22
C VAL A 148 -16.12 -37.75 2.33
N ILE A 149 -15.46 -38.06 1.21
CA ILE A 149 -14.35 -39.01 1.12
C ILE A 149 -13.00 -38.35 1.47
N LYS A 150 -12.86 -37.02 1.34
CA LYS A 150 -11.60 -36.30 1.56
C LYS A 150 -11.75 -35.21 2.63
N LYS A 151 -11.28 -35.48 3.85
CA LYS A 151 -11.16 -34.48 4.95
C LYS A 151 -10.05 -33.43 4.73
N LYS A 152 -9.84 -32.95 3.51
CA LYS A 152 -8.82 -31.95 3.16
C LYS A 152 -9.38 -30.54 2.93
N TYR A 153 -10.62 -30.30 3.36
CA TYR A 153 -11.31 -29.03 3.11
C TYR A 153 -10.50 -27.80 3.56
N LYS A 154 -9.72 -27.89 4.64
CA LYS A 154 -8.88 -26.79 5.12
C LYS A 154 -7.82 -26.38 4.11
N GLU A 155 -7.09 -27.36 3.58
CA GLU A 155 -6.03 -27.11 2.59
C GLU A 155 -6.65 -26.48 1.33
N ASP A 156 -7.82 -26.95 0.92
CA ASP A 156 -8.51 -26.44 -0.27
C ASP A 156 -9.11 -25.04 -0.06
N ASP A 157 -9.67 -24.76 1.11
CA ASP A 157 -10.17 -23.42 1.46
C ASP A 157 -9.04 -22.40 1.55
N LEU A 158 -7.88 -22.81 2.09
CA LEU A 158 -6.71 -21.95 2.21
C LEU A 158 -5.95 -21.75 0.90
N LYS A 159 -6.21 -22.57 -0.13
CA LYS A 159 -5.81 -22.27 -1.51
C LYS A 159 -6.69 -21.18 -2.12
N ILE A 160 -7.96 -21.13 -1.73
CA ILE A 160 -8.90 -20.11 -2.21
C ILE A 160 -8.64 -18.80 -1.48
N LEU A 161 -8.63 -18.79 -0.14
CA LEU A 161 -8.31 -17.61 0.66
C LEU A 161 -6.83 -17.51 0.97
N ASP A 162 -6.17 -16.61 0.26
CA ASP A 162 -4.79 -16.28 0.55
C ASP A 162 -4.63 -15.63 1.94
N VAL A 163 -3.44 -15.80 2.50
CA VAL A 163 -3.14 -15.38 3.87
C VAL A 163 -3.20 -13.87 4.08
N VAL A 164 -2.94 -13.08 3.04
CA VAL A 164 -2.98 -11.62 3.13
C VAL A 164 -4.43 -11.18 3.25
N THR A 165 -5.32 -11.74 2.44
CA THR A 165 -6.76 -11.48 2.54
C THR A 165 -7.30 -11.86 3.93
N ILE A 166 -6.86 -13.00 4.47
CA ILE A 166 -7.26 -13.44 5.81
C ILE A 166 -6.81 -12.43 6.87
N VAL A 167 -5.53 -12.10 6.91
CA VAL A 167 -4.96 -11.21 7.93
C VAL A 167 -5.54 -9.80 7.82
N THR A 168 -5.57 -9.21 6.63
CA THR A 168 -6.11 -7.85 6.43
C THR A 168 -7.58 -7.76 6.85
N ALA A 169 -8.42 -8.71 6.45
CA ALA A 169 -9.83 -8.68 6.82
C ALA A 169 -10.04 -8.89 8.33
N LEU A 170 -9.28 -9.79 8.97
CA LEU A 170 -9.35 -10.01 10.42
C LEU A 170 -8.83 -8.82 11.23
N GLU A 171 -7.79 -8.13 10.76
CA GLU A 171 -7.27 -6.91 11.38
C GLU A 171 -8.29 -5.77 11.28
N VAL A 172 -8.87 -5.54 10.09
CA VAL A 172 -9.95 -4.56 9.93
C VAL A 172 -11.13 -4.89 10.84
N PHE A 173 -11.49 -6.17 10.96
CA PHE A 173 -12.54 -6.60 11.88
C PHE A 173 -12.18 -6.34 13.35
N ARG A 174 -10.97 -6.67 13.78
CA ARG A 174 -10.47 -6.38 15.13
C ARG A 174 -10.53 -4.89 15.41
N ASP A 175 -9.97 -4.07 14.52
CA ASP A 175 -9.83 -2.64 14.75
C ASP A 175 -11.21 -1.96 14.77
N ASN A 176 -12.15 -2.38 13.92
CA ASN A 176 -13.53 -1.91 13.98
C ASN A 176 -14.26 -2.35 15.25
N MET A 177 -14.02 -3.58 15.71
CA MET A 177 -14.61 -4.10 16.95
C MET A 177 -14.09 -3.41 18.20
N LEU A 178 -12.83 -2.97 18.17
CA LEU A 178 -12.18 -2.22 19.25
C LEU A 178 -12.42 -0.71 19.17
N LEU A 179 -12.94 -0.20 18.04
CA LEU A 179 -13.25 1.21 17.90
C LEU A 179 -14.26 1.64 18.97
N GLU A 180 -13.86 2.63 19.76
CA GLU A 180 -14.68 3.21 20.80
C GLU A 180 -15.64 4.26 20.22
N ASP A 181 -16.87 4.28 20.72
CA ASP A 181 -17.78 5.39 20.45
C ASP A 181 -17.53 6.59 21.39
N LYS A 182 -18.40 7.60 21.31
CA LYS A 182 -18.28 8.83 22.13
C LYS A 182 -18.30 8.56 23.63
N GLU A 183 -18.87 7.44 24.06
CA GLU A 183 -18.95 7.02 25.46
C GLU A 183 -17.78 6.13 25.87
N LYS A 184 -16.77 5.98 24.99
CA LYS A 184 -15.61 5.08 25.16
C LYS A 184 -16.00 3.61 25.27
N VAL A 185 -17.14 3.24 24.70
CA VAL A 185 -17.59 1.85 24.67
C VAL A 185 -17.11 1.21 23.36
N PRO A 186 -16.30 0.13 23.41
CA PRO A 186 -15.86 -0.57 22.22
C PRO A 186 -17.06 -1.16 21.45
N ARG A 187 -17.00 -1.10 20.12
CA ARG A 187 -18.09 -1.56 19.24
C ARG A 187 -18.53 -3.00 19.51
N PHE A 188 -17.62 -3.92 19.83
CA PHE A 188 -17.98 -5.33 20.07
C PHE A 188 -18.98 -5.50 21.22
N MET A 189 -19.07 -4.55 22.16
CA MET A 189 -20.05 -4.58 23.25
C MET A 189 -21.51 -4.42 22.77
N LYS A 190 -21.72 -3.97 21.53
CA LYS A 190 -23.06 -3.88 20.89
C LYS A 190 -23.59 -5.23 20.43
N TYR A 191 -22.75 -6.26 20.46
CA TYR A 191 -23.06 -7.61 19.98
C TYR A 191 -23.20 -8.57 21.17
N PRO A 192 -24.42 -9.00 21.54
CA PRO A 192 -24.65 -9.79 22.76
C PRO A 192 -23.84 -11.08 22.84
N HIS A 193 -23.53 -11.69 21.68
CA HIS A 193 -22.69 -12.87 21.64
C HIS A 193 -21.24 -12.60 22.07
N PHE A 194 -20.64 -11.49 21.62
CA PHE A 194 -19.27 -11.13 21.95
C PHE A 194 -19.14 -10.61 23.39
N VAL A 195 -20.15 -9.92 23.91
CA VAL A 195 -20.19 -9.48 25.32
C VAL A 195 -20.09 -10.68 26.29
N LYS A 196 -20.71 -11.81 25.93
CA LYS A 196 -20.71 -13.04 26.73
C LYS A 196 -19.45 -13.89 26.53
N ASP A 197 -18.61 -13.55 25.55
CA ASP A 197 -17.36 -14.26 25.27
C ASP A 197 -16.18 -13.50 25.90
N GLU A 198 -15.84 -13.88 27.13
CA GLU A 198 -14.78 -13.24 27.94
C GLU A 198 -13.42 -13.21 27.23
N HIS A 199 -13.20 -14.11 26.27
CA HIS A 199 -11.94 -14.29 25.58
C HIS A 199 -12.01 -13.86 24.10
N PHE A 200 -13.09 -13.19 23.67
CA PHE A 200 -13.29 -12.76 22.28
C PHE A 200 -12.05 -12.07 21.68
N LYS A 201 -11.49 -11.09 22.40
CA LYS A 201 -10.31 -10.33 21.96
C LYS A 201 -9.09 -11.23 21.78
N GLN A 202 -8.83 -12.11 22.76
CA GLN A 202 -7.70 -13.02 22.73
C GLN A 202 -7.83 -14.00 21.58
N TYR A 203 -9.01 -14.59 21.37
CA TYR A 203 -9.23 -15.55 20.29
C TYR A 203 -9.09 -14.93 18.91
N LEU A 204 -9.60 -13.71 18.73
CA LEU A 204 -9.42 -12.99 17.48
C LEU A 204 -7.93 -12.73 17.20
N GLN A 205 -7.18 -12.29 18.22
CA GLN A 205 -5.74 -12.03 18.08
C GLN A 205 -4.95 -13.33 17.83
N ASP A 206 -5.28 -14.43 18.50
CA ASP A 206 -4.64 -15.74 18.29
C ASP A 206 -4.84 -16.26 16.85
N ILE A 207 -6.02 -16.05 16.27
CA ILE A 207 -6.29 -16.42 14.86
C ILE A 207 -5.46 -15.54 13.92
N ILE A 208 -5.38 -14.23 14.18
CA ILE A 208 -4.56 -13.30 13.39
C ILE A 208 -3.09 -13.72 13.44
N ASP A 209 -2.54 -13.99 14.63
CA ASP A 209 -1.12 -14.30 14.80
C ASP A 209 -0.73 -15.66 14.20
N GLU A 210 -1.61 -16.65 14.25
CA GLU A 210 -1.43 -17.92 13.55
C GLU A 210 -1.28 -17.71 12.03
N HIS A 211 -2.17 -16.91 11.43
CA HIS A 211 -2.10 -16.63 10.00
C HIS A 211 -0.95 -15.71 9.62
N ARG A 212 -0.60 -14.74 10.47
CA ARG A 212 0.61 -13.91 10.29
C ARG A 212 1.87 -14.77 10.24
N LYS A 213 2.03 -15.71 11.18
CA LYS A 213 3.17 -16.64 11.19
C LYS A 213 3.21 -17.50 9.94
N ARG A 214 2.07 -18.07 9.52
CA ARG A 214 1.97 -18.88 8.30
C ARG A 214 2.31 -18.09 7.03
N GLY A 215 1.91 -16.82 6.98
CA GLY A 215 2.00 -15.97 5.80
C GLY A 215 3.12 -14.95 5.80
N ALA A 216 4.07 -15.03 6.73
CA ALA A 216 5.02 -13.95 7.02
C ALA A 216 5.73 -13.42 5.76
N ALA A 217 6.23 -14.31 4.90
CA ALA A 217 6.91 -13.92 3.66
C ALA A 217 5.98 -13.18 2.70
N MET A 218 4.74 -13.66 2.52
CA MET A 218 3.77 -13.01 1.63
C MET A 218 3.31 -11.66 2.19
N LEU A 219 3.06 -11.57 3.50
CA LEU A 219 2.71 -10.31 4.15
C LEU A 219 3.84 -9.30 4.04
N HIS A 220 5.09 -9.73 4.24
CA HIS A 220 6.27 -8.87 4.08
C HIS A 220 6.37 -8.29 2.65
N ARG A 221 6.04 -9.08 1.63
CA ARG A 221 5.96 -8.61 0.23
C ARG A 221 4.89 -7.51 0.03
N PHE A 222 3.72 -7.67 0.64
CA PHE A 222 2.68 -6.62 0.56
C PHE A 222 3.05 -5.36 1.36
N LYS A 223 3.77 -5.50 2.48
CA LYS A 223 4.33 -4.34 3.21
C LYS A 223 5.35 -3.58 2.35
N ALA A 224 6.14 -4.27 1.53
CA ALA A 224 7.04 -3.60 0.57
C ALA A 224 6.26 -2.74 -0.43
N ILE A 225 5.15 -3.27 -0.97
CA ILE A 225 4.26 -2.53 -1.87
C ILE A 225 3.64 -1.32 -1.17
N ALA A 226 3.11 -1.51 0.05
CA ALA A 226 2.50 -0.44 0.84
C ALA A 226 3.50 0.70 1.11
N PHE A 227 4.76 0.38 1.41
CA PHE A 227 5.83 1.36 1.56
C PHE A 227 5.97 2.25 0.31
N VAL A 228 6.18 1.68 -0.89
CA VAL A 228 6.37 2.50 -2.11
C VAL A 228 5.11 3.23 -2.55
N GLN A 229 3.92 2.68 -2.28
CA GLN A 229 2.65 3.37 -2.51
C GLN A 229 2.49 4.57 -1.57
N SER A 230 2.79 4.40 -0.28
CA SER A 230 2.75 5.50 0.69
C SER A 230 3.76 6.60 0.34
N LEU A 231 4.97 6.23 -0.08
CA LEU A 231 5.98 7.17 -0.58
C LEU A 231 5.48 7.93 -1.81
N THR A 232 4.89 7.23 -2.77
CA THR A 232 4.31 7.84 -3.98
C THR A 232 3.24 8.87 -3.66
N ILE A 233 2.37 8.58 -2.69
CA ILE A 233 1.32 9.50 -2.25
C ILE A 233 1.95 10.75 -1.62
N GLN A 234 2.95 10.58 -0.76
CA GLN A 234 3.61 11.71 -0.10
C GLN A 234 4.36 12.60 -1.09
N ILE A 235 5.12 12.02 -2.02
CA ILE A 235 5.79 12.78 -3.10
C ILE A 235 4.75 13.56 -3.92
N ASN A 236 3.61 12.94 -4.23
CA ASN A 236 2.56 13.62 -4.99
C ASN A 236 1.94 14.80 -4.22
N ASN A 237 1.76 14.66 -2.90
CA ASN A 237 1.22 15.73 -2.07
C ASN A 237 2.21 16.91 -1.98
N GLU A 238 3.49 16.64 -1.75
CA GLU A 238 4.56 17.65 -1.77
C GLU A 238 4.61 18.34 -3.15
N ARG A 239 4.59 17.56 -4.23
CA ARG A 239 4.59 18.09 -5.59
C ARG A 239 3.45 19.06 -5.85
N GLN A 240 2.24 18.70 -5.47
CA GLN A 240 1.07 19.57 -5.66
C GLN A 240 1.19 20.88 -4.86
N GLN A 241 1.83 20.84 -3.70
CA GLN A 241 2.07 22.03 -2.89
C GLN A 241 3.17 22.89 -3.52
N LEU A 242 4.31 22.30 -3.86
CA LEU A 242 5.44 23.00 -4.45
C LEU A 242 5.10 23.60 -5.82
N GLU A 243 4.28 22.93 -6.62
CA GLU A 243 3.86 23.45 -7.93
C GLU A 243 3.10 24.79 -7.78
N LYS A 244 2.27 24.93 -6.74
CA LYS A 244 1.59 26.21 -6.43
C LYS A 244 2.58 27.29 -6.03
N ASP A 245 3.60 26.93 -5.23
CA ASP A 245 4.63 27.86 -4.78
C ASP A 245 5.54 28.31 -5.94
N ILE A 246 5.92 27.39 -6.83
CA ILE A 246 6.63 27.69 -8.09
C ILE A 246 5.82 28.66 -8.95
N GLU A 247 4.52 28.40 -9.13
CA GLU A 247 3.65 29.31 -9.88
C GLU A 247 3.55 30.69 -9.25
N LYS A 248 3.42 30.76 -7.92
CA LYS A 248 3.35 32.03 -7.18
C LYS A 248 4.64 32.81 -7.37
N TRP A 249 5.79 32.16 -7.23
CA TRP A 249 7.09 32.77 -7.44
C TRP A 249 7.29 33.24 -8.88
N CYS A 250 7.04 32.38 -9.88
CA CYS A 250 7.22 32.75 -11.29
C CYS A 250 6.28 33.89 -11.73
N LYS A 251 5.04 33.93 -11.22
CA LYS A 251 4.13 35.07 -11.42
C LYS A 251 4.64 36.34 -10.75
N GLY A 252 5.25 36.24 -9.57
CA GLY A 252 5.91 37.34 -8.88
C GLY A 252 7.10 37.88 -9.67
N VAL A 253 7.96 36.99 -10.16
CA VAL A 253 9.11 37.30 -11.03
C VAL A 253 8.66 38.02 -12.30
N ALA A 254 7.64 37.52 -13.00
CA ALA A 254 7.13 38.17 -14.22
C ALA A 254 6.53 39.56 -13.97
N LYS A 255 6.05 39.85 -12.75
CA LYS A 255 5.57 41.18 -12.36
C LYS A 255 6.71 42.13 -12.02
N ASP A 256 7.68 41.65 -11.24
CA ASP A 256 8.82 42.45 -10.76
C ASP A 256 9.83 42.71 -11.88
N TYR A 257 9.99 41.75 -12.80
CA TYR A 257 10.93 41.79 -13.92
C TYR A 257 10.18 41.55 -15.23
N LYS A 258 9.65 42.61 -15.85
CA LYS A 258 8.94 42.51 -17.14
C LYS A 258 9.82 41.95 -18.28
N ASN A 259 11.13 42.16 -18.18
CA ASN A 259 12.11 41.60 -19.10
C ASN A 259 12.81 40.42 -18.42
N PHE A 260 12.64 39.22 -18.98
CA PHE A 260 13.28 38.01 -18.45
C PHE A 260 14.81 38.11 -18.44
N ASN A 261 15.40 38.85 -19.39
CA ASN A 261 16.85 39.06 -19.44
C ASN A 261 17.37 39.84 -18.22
N THR A 262 16.52 40.61 -17.53
CA THR A 262 16.90 41.26 -16.27
C THR A 262 16.87 40.26 -15.11
N PHE A 263 15.91 39.34 -15.12
CA PHE A 263 15.80 38.29 -14.10
C PHE A 263 16.95 37.27 -14.18
N GLN A 264 17.35 36.84 -15.39
CA GLN A 264 18.41 35.85 -15.54
C GLN A 264 19.80 36.32 -15.07
N CYS A 265 20.01 37.65 -15.00
CA CYS A 265 21.27 38.26 -14.58
C CYS A 265 21.31 38.57 -13.07
N LEU A 266 20.30 38.16 -12.30
CA LEU A 266 20.28 38.35 -10.86
C LEU A 266 21.33 37.47 -10.18
N ASP A 267 21.91 37.99 -9.10
CA ASP A 267 22.78 37.22 -8.22
C ASP A 267 21.98 36.39 -7.20
N ASP A 268 22.67 35.54 -6.45
CA ASP A 268 22.07 34.64 -5.47
C ASP A 268 21.26 35.37 -4.39
N GLU A 269 21.74 36.55 -3.96
CA GLU A 269 21.07 37.36 -2.93
C GLU A 269 19.74 37.92 -3.45
N ALA A 270 19.71 38.42 -4.69
CA ALA A 270 18.49 38.90 -5.32
C ALA A 270 17.50 37.76 -5.61
N ILE A 271 17.97 36.58 -6.04
CA ILE A 271 17.13 35.40 -6.23
C ILE A 271 16.49 34.97 -4.89
N ASN A 272 17.27 34.90 -3.82
CA ASN A 272 16.76 34.52 -2.50
C ASN A 272 15.75 35.56 -1.97
N THR A 273 16.04 36.85 -2.15
CA THR A 273 15.12 37.94 -1.78
C THR A 273 13.78 37.83 -2.54
N SER A 274 13.84 37.51 -3.84
CA SER A 274 12.66 37.26 -4.67
C SER A 274 11.83 36.08 -4.16
N LEU A 275 12.50 34.98 -3.78
CA LEU A 275 11.84 33.81 -3.19
C LEU A 275 11.17 34.14 -1.85
N ILE A 276 11.85 34.85 -0.94
CA ILE A 276 11.29 35.27 0.35
C ILE A 276 10.06 36.16 0.16
N LYS A 277 10.08 37.05 -0.84
CA LYS A 277 8.97 37.96 -1.14
C LYS A 277 7.71 37.21 -1.61
N HIS A 278 7.85 36.14 -2.37
CA HIS A 278 6.72 35.49 -3.05
C HIS A 278 6.33 34.12 -2.50
N VAL A 279 7.21 33.42 -1.78
CA VAL A 279 6.99 32.06 -1.26
C VAL A 279 7.12 32.04 0.26
N GLU A 280 6.03 31.66 0.94
CA GLU A 280 5.93 31.68 2.41
C GLU A 280 6.69 30.51 3.06
N SER A 281 6.59 29.32 2.47
CA SER A 281 7.22 28.10 2.99
C SER A 281 8.73 28.12 2.79
N GLU A 282 9.50 27.99 3.89
CA GLU A 282 10.96 27.89 3.84
C GLU A 282 11.44 26.63 3.13
N ALA A 283 10.78 25.49 3.37
CA ALA A 283 11.07 24.25 2.67
C ALA A 283 10.91 24.41 1.16
N SER A 284 9.79 25.01 0.72
CA SER A 284 9.54 25.31 -0.70
C SER A 284 10.59 26.25 -1.27
N ARG A 285 10.98 27.31 -0.54
CA ARG A 285 12.04 28.24 -1.00
C ARG A 285 13.36 27.50 -1.26
N ASN A 286 13.77 26.64 -0.32
CA ASN A 286 15.03 25.89 -0.45
C ASN A 286 15.00 24.93 -1.65
N ILE A 287 13.86 24.28 -1.90
CA ILE A 287 13.69 23.40 -3.06
C ILE A 287 13.70 24.21 -4.36
N ILE A 288 12.92 25.29 -4.45
CA ILE A 288 12.85 26.15 -5.64
C ILE A 288 14.23 26.76 -5.95
N PHE A 289 14.97 27.19 -4.93
CA PHE A 289 16.33 27.67 -5.09
C PHE A 289 17.24 26.59 -5.70
N ARG A 290 17.23 25.37 -5.16
CA ARG A 290 18.00 24.24 -5.72
C ARG A 290 17.59 23.91 -7.17
N LEU A 291 16.30 23.97 -7.48
CA LEU A 291 15.79 23.76 -8.84
C LEU A 291 16.29 24.83 -9.80
N PHE A 292 16.32 26.10 -9.38
CA PHE A 292 16.83 27.19 -10.19
C PHE A 292 18.29 26.94 -10.60
N TYR A 293 19.14 26.48 -9.68
CA TYR A 293 20.55 26.15 -9.97
C TYR A 293 20.76 24.75 -10.56
N ALA A 294 19.69 24.01 -10.86
CA ALA A 294 19.84 22.72 -11.52
C ALA A 294 20.47 22.92 -12.92
N PRO A 295 21.42 22.04 -13.35
CA PRO A 295 22.09 22.21 -14.64
C PRO A 295 21.12 22.33 -15.83
N ILE A 296 19.98 21.62 -15.79
CA ILE A 296 18.96 21.67 -16.84
C ILE A 296 18.29 23.05 -16.97
N ILE A 297 18.23 23.82 -15.89
CA ILE A 297 17.70 25.20 -15.89
C ILE A 297 18.80 26.16 -16.30
N GLN A 298 19.94 26.14 -15.59
CA GLN A 298 21.04 27.07 -15.80
C GLN A 298 21.61 27.02 -17.22
N SER A 299 21.80 25.83 -17.79
CA SER A 299 22.33 25.66 -19.15
C SER A 299 21.43 26.20 -20.26
N ASN A 300 20.15 26.42 -19.97
CA ASN A 300 19.17 26.86 -20.97
C ASN A 300 18.64 28.27 -20.67
N LEU A 301 19.05 28.89 -19.56
CA LEU A 301 18.43 30.12 -19.02
C LEU A 301 18.42 31.27 -20.03
N GLU A 302 19.53 31.46 -20.77
CA GLU A 302 19.69 32.49 -21.80
C GLU A 302 18.69 32.40 -22.96
N SER A 303 18.11 31.21 -23.17
CA SER A 303 17.18 30.92 -24.27
C SER A 303 15.71 30.88 -23.83
N MET A 304 15.43 31.09 -22.53
CA MET A 304 14.09 31.00 -21.98
C MET A 304 13.36 32.34 -21.96
N ASP A 305 12.03 32.27 -21.95
CA ASP A 305 11.15 33.34 -21.50
C ASP A 305 10.47 32.95 -20.17
N HIS A 306 9.66 33.85 -19.60
CA HIS A 306 8.96 33.57 -18.34
C HIS A 306 8.09 32.30 -18.39
N SER A 307 7.45 32.02 -19.53
CA SER A 307 6.57 30.85 -19.69
C SER A 307 7.39 29.56 -19.74
N THR A 308 8.45 29.56 -20.53
CA THR A 308 9.35 28.42 -20.71
C THR A 308 10.09 28.12 -19.41
N PHE A 309 10.53 29.14 -18.69
CA PHE A 309 11.15 29.00 -17.36
C PHE A 309 10.22 28.32 -16.35
N LEU A 310 8.97 28.77 -16.25
CA LEU A 310 7.97 28.15 -15.38
C LEU A 310 7.78 26.66 -15.73
N THR A 311 7.59 26.35 -17.02
CA THR A 311 7.44 24.97 -17.49
C THR A 311 8.67 24.13 -17.16
N LYS A 312 9.87 24.65 -17.42
CA LYS A 312 11.13 23.92 -17.20
C LYS A 312 11.42 23.66 -15.73
N ILE A 313 11.13 24.60 -14.83
CA ILE A 313 11.27 24.36 -13.39
C ILE A 313 10.32 23.27 -12.90
N LYS A 314 9.05 23.28 -13.36
CA LYS A 314 8.08 22.23 -13.04
C LYS A 314 8.54 20.87 -13.56
N GLU A 315 9.00 20.80 -14.81
CA GLU A 315 9.57 19.59 -15.41
C GLU A 315 10.79 19.08 -14.62
N CYS A 316 11.70 19.98 -14.24
CA CYS A 316 12.88 19.64 -13.45
C CYS A 316 12.49 19.01 -12.11
N TYR A 317 11.46 19.55 -11.45
CA TYR A 317 10.98 18.99 -10.20
C TYR A 317 10.25 17.65 -10.39
N ASP A 318 9.49 17.49 -11.48
CA ASP A 318 8.89 16.20 -11.83
C ASP A 318 9.94 15.10 -12.05
N TYR A 319 11.10 15.44 -12.61
CA TYR A 319 12.24 14.52 -12.67
C TYR A 319 12.74 14.18 -11.26
N THR A 320 12.93 15.17 -10.38
CA THR A 320 13.32 14.94 -8.99
C THR A 320 12.36 13.98 -8.27
N CYS A 321 11.04 14.19 -8.39
CA CYS A 321 10.03 13.28 -7.83
C CYS A 321 10.20 11.84 -8.34
N SER A 322 10.51 11.69 -9.63
CA SER A 322 10.72 10.38 -10.25
C SER A 322 11.95 9.67 -9.69
N TYR A 323 13.05 10.41 -9.45
CA TYR A 323 14.26 9.87 -8.82
C TYR A 323 14.07 9.54 -7.33
N ILE A 324 13.30 10.35 -6.59
CA ILE A 324 12.95 10.03 -5.19
C ILE A 324 12.18 8.71 -5.14
N LEU A 325 11.15 8.55 -5.97
CA LEU A 325 10.36 7.32 -6.03
C LEU A 325 11.22 6.13 -6.46
N PHE A 326 12.10 6.32 -7.45
CA PHE A 326 13.07 5.30 -7.87
C PHE A 326 13.97 4.87 -6.70
N GLY A 327 14.45 5.80 -5.88
CA GLY A 327 15.18 5.51 -4.64
C GLY A 327 14.41 4.59 -3.69
N GLY A 328 13.09 4.75 -3.58
CA GLY A 328 12.22 3.84 -2.82
C GLY A 328 12.26 2.41 -3.35
N TYR A 329 12.19 2.22 -4.67
CA TYR A 329 12.35 0.90 -5.29
C TYR A 329 13.76 0.33 -5.10
N VAL A 330 14.80 1.16 -5.24
CA VAL A 330 16.18 0.74 -5.03
C VAL A 330 16.37 0.20 -3.61
N LEU A 331 15.79 0.88 -2.62
CA LEU A 331 15.86 0.46 -1.22
C LEU A 331 15.19 -0.91 -1.01
N LEU A 332 14.04 -1.15 -1.65
CA LEU A 332 13.41 -2.48 -1.64
C LEU A 332 14.29 -3.53 -2.34
N LEU A 333 14.88 -3.20 -3.48
CA LEU A 333 15.70 -4.12 -4.28
C LEU A 333 16.99 -4.56 -3.56
N GLN A 334 17.48 -3.80 -2.57
CA GLN A 334 18.55 -4.27 -1.66
C GLN A 334 18.15 -5.54 -0.89
N ASN A 335 16.84 -5.78 -0.74
CA ASN A 335 16.26 -6.95 -0.10
C ASN A 335 15.65 -7.93 -1.11
N SER A 336 16.00 -7.84 -2.40
CA SER A 336 15.40 -8.63 -3.50
C SER A 336 15.33 -10.14 -3.25
N LYS A 337 16.23 -10.72 -2.44
CA LYS A 337 16.21 -12.15 -2.06
C LYS A 337 14.95 -12.58 -1.29
N THR A 338 14.21 -11.66 -0.69
CA THR A 338 12.96 -11.97 0.04
C THR A 338 11.71 -11.89 -0.85
N PHE A 339 11.86 -11.39 -2.08
CA PHE A 339 10.79 -11.25 -3.06
C PHE A 339 10.73 -12.46 -3.98
N ASP A 340 9.51 -12.81 -4.41
CA ASP A 340 9.33 -13.81 -5.47
C ASP A 340 9.48 -13.17 -6.86
N THR A 341 9.52 -14.03 -7.87
CA THR A 341 9.64 -13.62 -9.26
C THR A 341 8.49 -12.73 -9.72
N ASP A 342 7.28 -12.96 -9.21
CA ASP A 342 6.08 -12.22 -9.60
C ASP A 342 6.12 -10.78 -9.07
N LEU A 343 6.54 -10.58 -7.82
CA LEU A 343 6.74 -9.24 -7.27
C LEU A 343 7.88 -8.52 -7.98
N LEU A 344 9.03 -9.18 -8.17
CA LEU A 344 10.18 -8.60 -8.87
C LEU A 344 9.80 -8.18 -10.30
N PHE A 345 9.05 -9.01 -11.01
CA PHE A 345 8.51 -8.69 -12.34
C PHE A 345 7.55 -7.49 -12.30
N THR A 346 6.66 -7.44 -11.30
CA THR A 346 5.72 -6.31 -11.15
C THR A 346 6.46 -5.00 -10.85
N MET A 347 7.52 -5.05 -10.02
CA MET A 347 8.40 -3.90 -9.75
C MET A 347 9.18 -3.48 -10.99
N GLN A 348 9.74 -4.43 -11.75
CA GLN A 348 10.41 -4.17 -13.03
C GLN A 348 9.49 -3.43 -14.01
N GLN A 349 8.25 -3.89 -14.15
CA GLN A 349 7.26 -3.22 -14.99
C GLN A 349 6.94 -1.81 -14.50
N ALA A 350 6.83 -1.62 -13.19
CA ALA A 350 6.54 -0.30 -12.63
C ALA A 350 7.67 0.71 -12.91
N LEU A 351 8.91 0.24 -12.82
CA LEU A 351 10.13 0.98 -13.17
C LEU A 351 10.27 1.27 -14.68
N GLY A 352 9.51 0.60 -15.54
CA GLY A 352 9.57 0.78 -16.99
C GLY A 352 10.74 0.08 -17.67
N LEU A 353 11.36 -0.90 -17.01
CA LEU A 353 12.48 -1.67 -17.55
C LEU A 353 11.99 -2.68 -18.60
N LYS A 354 12.73 -2.84 -19.69
CA LYS A 354 12.28 -3.60 -20.86
C LYS A 354 12.56 -5.09 -20.76
N ALA A 355 13.69 -5.45 -20.19
CA ALA A 355 14.23 -6.82 -20.15
C ALA A 355 14.37 -7.31 -18.70
N SER A 356 15.07 -6.59 -17.83
CA SER A 356 15.38 -7.08 -16.49
C SER A 356 15.77 -5.98 -15.50
N LEU A 357 15.80 -6.32 -14.21
CA LEU A 357 16.35 -5.44 -13.16
C LEU A 357 17.86 -5.19 -13.31
N ASP A 358 18.58 -6.04 -14.06
CA ASP A 358 20.03 -5.88 -14.31
C ASP A 358 20.35 -4.69 -15.24
N GLU A 359 19.33 -4.08 -15.85
CA GLU A 359 19.47 -2.81 -16.57
C GLU A 359 19.85 -1.64 -15.63
N LEU A 360 19.62 -1.77 -14.32
CA LEU A 360 19.95 -0.75 -13.34
C LEU A 360 21.42 -0.83 -12.94
N THR A 361 22.19 0.22 -13.25
CA THR A 361 23.58 0.26 -12.79
C THR A 361 23.66 0.64 -11.31
N LYS A 362 24.77 0.28 -10.65
CA LYS A 362 25.02 0.67 -9.25
C LYS A 362 25.09 2.18 -9.05
N VAL A 363 25.51 2.92 -10.08
CA VAL A 363 25.53 4.38 -10.08
C VAL A 363 24.09 4.91 -10.05
N ASP A 364 23.23 4.42 -10.95
CA ASP A 364 21.82 4.84 -10.97
C ASP A 364 21.14 4.55 -9.63
N MET A 365 21.37 3.34 -9.08
CA MET A 365 20.83 2.95 -7.78
C MET A 365 21.32 3.89 -6.66
N LEU A 366 22.60 4.24 -6.64
CA LEU A 366 23.17 5.14 -5.64
C LEU A 366 22.54 6.52 -5.71
N ASP A 367 22.37 7.05 -6.92
CA ASP A 367 21.74 8.37 -7.12
C ASP A 367 20.29 8.36 -6.66
N GLY A 368 19.51 7.32 -6.99
CA GLY A 368 18.15 7.15 -6.46
C GLY A 368 18.10 7.16 -4.93
N VAL A 369 18.99 6.43 -4.25
CA VAL A 369 19.05 6.41 -2.77
C VAL A 369 19.38 7.80 -2.20
N LYS A 370 20.28 8.56 -2.84
CA LYS A 370 20.61 9.93 -2.42
C LYS A 370 19.40 10.86 -2.54
N PHE A 371 18.64 10.79 -3.64
CA PHE A 371 17.42 11.57 -3.80
C PHE A 371 16.38 11.22 -2.71
N LEU A 372 16.16 9.93 -2.44
CA LEU A 372 15.27 9.49 -1.37
C LEU A 372 15.72 10.02 0.01
N LYS A 373 17.01 9.89 0.31
CA LYS A 373 17.58 10.36 1.58
C LYS A 373 17.38 11.86 1.75
N GLN A 374 17.73 12.65 0.73
CA GLN A 374 17.57 14.10 0.75
C GLN A 374 16.11 14.53 0.95
N PHE A 375 15.16 13.84 0.32
CA PHE A 375 13.73 14.08 0.52
C PHE A 375 13.33 13.88 1.98
N LEU A 376 13.70 12.75 2.58
CA LEU A 376 13.34 12.43 3.97
C LEU A 376 14.04 13.31 5.02
N GLU A 377 15.21 13.83 4.71
CA GLU A 377 15.92 14.81 5.56
C GLU A 377 15.28 16.20 5.49
N THR A 378 14.77 16.58 4.32
CA THR A 378 14.13 17.89 4.10
C THR A 378 12.70 17.91 4.65
N GLU A 379 12.02 16.76 4.66
CA GLU A 379 10.63 16.62 5.10
C GLU A 379 10.51 15.60 6.27
N PRO A 380 10.94 15.96 7.50
CA PRO A 380 10.94 15.03 8.63
C PRO A 380 9.54 14.58 9.07
N GLY A 381 8.51 15.34 8.69
CA GLY A 381 7.09 15.07 8.97
C GLY A 381 6.42 14.06 8.05
N VAL A 382 7.12 13.50 7.06
CA VAL A 382 6.54 12.52 6.13
C VAL A 382 6.10 11.27 6.89
N ASN A 383 4.82 10.92 6.75
CA ASN A 383 4.23 9.70 7.29
C ASN A 383 4.23 8.61 6.21
N LEU A 384 5.18 7.69 6.29
CA LEU A 384 5.30 6.52 5.40
C LEU A 384 4.90 5.25 6.13
N ASP A 385 4.33 4.30 5.38
CA ASP A 385 4.16 2.93 5.85
C ASP A 385 5.54 2.24 5.90
N CYS A 386 6.18 2.32 7.05
CA CYS A 386 7.50 1.75 7.29
C CYS A 386 7.45 0.31 7.84
N GLU A 387 6.30 -0.37 7.81
CA GLU A 387 6.18 -1.69 8.42
C GLU A 387 7.07 -2.74 7.76
N PHE A 388 7.39 -2.58 6.47
CA PHE A 388 8.35 -3.43 5.76
C PHE A 388 9.71 -3.46 6.45
N PHE A 389 10.16 -2.30 6.93
CA PHE A 389 11.45 -2.13 7.62
C PHE A 389 11.35 -2.33 9.13
N GLU A 390 10.16 -2.65 9.66
CA GLU A 390 9.88 -2.68 11.10
C GLU A 390 10.02 -1.30 11.77
N GLY A 391 9.68 -0.23 11.04
CA GLY A 391 9.59 1.14 11.56
C GLY A 391 10.56 2.14 10.93
N LYS A 392 10.32 3.43 11.21
CA LYS A 392 11.03 4.58 10.60
C LYS A 392 12.55 4.55 10.85
N GLU A 393 12.98 4.27 12.08
CA GLU A 393 14.41 4.20 12.43
C GLU A 393 15.17 3.13 11.65
N ARG A 394 14.55 1.97 11.47
CA ARG A 394 15.15 0.87 10.70
C ARG A 394 15.14 1.14 9.20
N MET A 395 14.14 1.86 8.69
CA MET A 395 14.16 2.38 7.32
C MET A 395 15.34 3.35 7.12
N HIS A 396 15.56 4.32 8.03
CA HIS A 396 16.72 5.22 7.94
C HIS A 396 18.06 4.46 8.00
N THR A 397 18.14 3.44 8.85
CA THR A 397 19.30 2.53 8.89
C THR A 397 19.50 1.80 7.55
N ALA A 398 18.42 1.32 6.94
CA ALA A 398 18.47 0.65 5.64
C ALA A 398 18.93 1.59 4.52
N ILE A 399 18.49 2.86 4.54
CA ILE A 399 18.94 3.90 3.59
C ILE A 399 20.44 4.15 3.73
N ALA A 400 20.92 4.40 4.96
CA ALA A 400 22.33 4.65 5.21
C ALA A 400 23.21 3.46 4.81
N ARG A 401 22.72 2.23 5.04
CA ARG A 401 23.39 1.00 4.62
C ARG A 401 23.44 0.88 3.10
N ALA A 402 22.31 1.10 2.42
CA ALA A 402 22.22 1.04 0.97
C ALA A 402 23.17 2.05 0.31
N GLU A 403 23.20 3.29 0.80
CA GLU A 403 24.11 4.34 0.34
C GLU A 403 25.58 3.92 0.50
N LYS A 404 25.96 3.40 1.68
CA LYS A 404 27.32 2.92 1.96
C LYS A 404 27.73 1.76 1.04
N GLU A 405 26.88 0.75 0.92
CA GLU A 405 27.17 -0.46 0.13
C GLU A 405 27.28 -0.13 -1.37
N LEU A 406 26.38 0.70 -1.90
CA LEU A 406 26.41 1.14 -3.30
C LEU A 406 27.62 2.04 -3.58
N THR A 407 28.00 2.91 -2.65
CA THR A 407 29.21 3.75 -2.78
C THR A 407 30.47 2.89 -2.91
N LEU A 408 30.61 1.85 -2.08
CA LEU A 408 31.74 0.92 -2.16
C LEU A 408 31.78 0.17 -3.50
N GLN A 409 30.63 -0.32 -3.98
CA GLN A 409 30.54 -1.04 -5.26
C GLN A 409 30.87 -0.14 -6.46
N VAL A 410 30.46 1.13 -6.42
CA VAL A 410 30.77 2.11 -7.47
C VAL A 410 32.27 2.44 -7.47
N ALA A 411 32.90 2.56 -6.29
CA ALA A 411 34.34 2.83 -6.18
C ALA A 411 35.19 1.67 -6.71
N GLN A 412 34.90 0.43 -6.30
CA GLN A 412 35.63 -0.77 -6.76
C GLN A 412 35.59 -0.94 -8.27
N LYS A 413 34.44 -0.66 -8.90
CA LYS A 413 34.31 -0.74 -10.37
C LYS A 413 35.13 0.32 -11.10
N LYS A 414 35.35 1.50 -10.50
CA LYS A 414 36.24 2.52 -11.07
C LYS A 414 37.69 2.07 -11.03
N GLU A 415 38.14 1.51 -9.90
CA GLU A 415 39.50 0.97 -9.75
C GLU A 415 39.77 -0.18 -10.74
N GLU A 416 38.84 -1.13 -10.90
CA GLU A 416 38.96 -2.22 -11.88
C GLU A 416 39.02 -1.70 -13.34
N SER A 417 38.26 -0.65 -13.66
CA SER A 417 38.24 -0.06 -15.00
C SER A 417 39.53 0.71 -15.33
N GLU A 418 40.13 1.39 -14.34
CA GLU A 418 41.40 2.11 -14.48
C GLU A 418 42.60 1.16 -14.62
N VAL A 419 42.56 -0.01 -13.97
CA VAL A 419 43.61 -1.05 -14.09
C VAL A 419 43.60 -1.70 -15.49
N ILE A 420 42.43 -1.90 -16.12
CA ILE A 420 42.34 -2.48 -17.47
C ILE A 420 42.79 -1.50 -18.56
N LEU A 421 42.67 -0.19 -18.32
CA LEU A 421 43.12 0.86 -19.25
C LEU A 421 44.63 1.17 -19.14
N THR A 422 45.32 0.61 -18.15
CA THR A 422 46.75 0.82 -17.90
C THR A 422 47.65 -0.37 -18.25
N VAL A 423 47.10 -1.41 -18.91
CA VAL A 423 47.84 -2.60 -19.39
C VAL A 423 48.05 -2.55 -20.90
#